data_AF-A0A2A7ASD9-F1
#
_entry.id   AF-A0A2A7ASD9-F1
#
_cell.length_a   1.000
_cell.length_b   1.000
_cell.length_c   1.000
_cell.angle_alpha   90.00
_cell.angle_beta   90.00
_cell.angle_gamma   90.00
#
_symmetry.space_group_name_H-M   'P 1'
#
loop_
_entity.id
_entity.type
_entity.pdbx_description
1 polymer ?
#
loop_
_entity_poly.entity_id
_entity_poly.type
_entity_poly.pdbx_seq_one_letter_code
_entity_poly.pdbx_strand_id
1 'polypeptide(L)'
;MLRIEYFDKDRFMRQVSASHGSVLLHLDNGKTCDLKKDATASSILRMMNAPKKGFDITVTDPADVTGFLRYMLEAGRTERMAG
;
A
#
# COMPACT_ATOMS: atom_id res chain seq x y z
N MET A 1 -1.12 -10.20 -6.73
CA MET A 1 -1.87 -9.21 -5.93
C MET A 1 -1.44 -9.36 -4.48
N LEU A 2 -1.22 -8.26 -3.76
CA LEU A 2 -0.92 -8.24 -2.33
C LEU A 2 -2.05 -7.51 -1.60
N ARG A 3 -2.49 -8.07 -0.46
CA ARG A 3 -3.51 -7.43 0.39
C ARG A 3 -2.83 -6.72 1.56
N ILE A 4 -3.08 -5.42 1.69
CA ILE A 4 -2.57 -4.58 2.76
C ILE A 4 -3.61 -4.51 3.88
N GLU A 5 -3.42 -5.28 4.93
CA GLU A 5 -4.35 -5.33 6.08
C GLU A 5 -4.03 -4.29 7.15
N TYR A 6 -2.75 -3.95 7.31
CA TYR A 6 -2.27 -2.95 8.24
C TYR A 6 -1.73 -1.75 7.45
N PHE A 7 -2.26 -0.56 7.75
CA PHE A 7 -1.99 0.64 6.97
C PHE A 7 -1.28 1.72 7.80
N ASP A 8 0.05 1.65 7.83
CA ASP A 8 0.92 2.77 8.19
C ASP A 8 1.14 3.60 6.93
N LYS A 9 0.37 4.67 6.79
CA LYS A 9 0.34 5.54 5.60
C LYS A 9 1.71 6.08 5.21
N ASP A 10 2.52 6.52 6.17
CA ASP A 10 3.79 7.18 5.89
C ASP A 10 4.83 6.14 5.44
N ARG A 11 4.87 4.99 6.10
CA ARG A 11 5.75 3.89 5.71
C ARG A 11 5.34 3.28 4.38
N PHE A 12 4.03 3.09 4.17
CA PHE A 12 3.50 2.57 2.92
C PHE A 12 3.86 3.48 1.75
N MET A 13 3.62 4.79 1.87
CA MET A 13 3.94 5.74 0.81
C MET A 13 5.45 5.85 0.55
N ARG A 14 6.31 5.72 1.56
CA ARG A 14 7.76 5.60 1.36
C ARG A 14 8.12 4.35 0.54
N GLN A 15 7.49 3.21 0.84
CA GLN A 15 7.71 1.97 0.07
C GLN A 15 7.20 2.11 -1.37
N VAL A 16 6.07 2.78 -1.59
CA VAL A 16 5.57 3.12 -2.95
C VAL A 16 6.56 4.01 -3.69
N SER A 17 7.07 5.08 -3.08
CA SER A 17 8.05 5.97 -3.72
C SER A 17 9.38 5.27 -4.01
N ALA A 18 9.82 4.35 -3.16
CA ALA A 18 11.07 3.61 -3.32
C ALA A 18 10.99 2.47 -4.35
N SER A 19 9.77 2.05 -4.73
CA SER A 19 9.59 0.98 -5.72
C SER A 19 10.13 1.38 -7.11
N HIS A 20 10.58 0.41 -7.88
CA HIS A 20 11.00 0.57 -9.27
C HIS A 20 9.77 0.65 -10.20
N GLY A 21 8.89 -0.35 -10.13
CA GLY A 21 7.67 -0.44 -10.91
C GLY A 21 6.55 0.47 -10.42
N SER A 22 5.43 0.45 -11.15
CA SER A 22 4.15 1.00 -10.72
C SER A 22 3.53 0.17 -9.60
N VAL A 23 2.81 0.85 -8.71
CA VAL A 23 2.01 0.25 -7.64
C VAL A 23 0.55 0.59 -7.89
N LEU A 24 -0.21 -0.41 -8.31
CA LEU A 24 -1.61 -0.24 -8.71
C LEU A 24 -2.51 -0.53 -7.51
N LEU A 25 -3.21 0.48 -7.01
CA LEU A 25 -4.29 0.34 -6.03
C LEU A 25 -5.55 -0.14 -6.71
N HIS A 26 -6.18 -1.19 -6.17
CA HIS A 26 -7.48 -1.69 -6.64
C HIS A 26 -8.60 -1.06 -5.82
N LEU A 27 -9.58 -0.49 -6.50
CA LEU A 27 -10.78 0.10 -5.91
C LEU A 27 -11.96 -0.87 -6.00
N ASP A 28 -12.92 -0.76 -5.07
CA ASP A 28 -14.11 -1.62 -5.03
C ASP A 28 -14.97 -1.54 -6.30
N ASN A 29 -14.86 -0.45 -7.06
CA ASN A 29 -15.55 -0.28 -8.34
C ASN A 29 -14.84 -0.97 -9.52
N GLY A 30 -13.83 -1.80 -9.26
CA GLY A 30 -13.06 -2.55 -10.26
C GLY A 30 -12.01 -1.72 -11.01
N LYS A 31 -11.87 -0.42 -10.71
CA LYS A 31 -10.81 0.42 -11.28
C LYS A 31 -9.49 0.20 -10.57
N THR A 32 -8.40 0.48 -11.29
CA THR A 32 -7.06 0.53 -10.73
C THR A 32 -6.46 1.92 -10.89
N CYS A 33 -5.74 2.38 -9.87
CA CYS A 33 -5.02 3.65 -9.86
C CYS A 33 -3.53 3.40 -9.65
N ASP A 34 -2.68 3.96 -10.49
CA ASP A 34 -1.22 3.90 -10.29
C ASP A 34 -0.81 4.96 -9.28
N LEU A 35 -0.44 4.54 -8.05
CA LEU A 35 -0.09 5.46 -6.98
C LEU A 35 1.14 6.32 -7.28
N LYS A 36 2.01 5.92 -8.21
CA LYS A 36 3.18 6.73 -8.59
C LYS A 36 2.83 7.80 -9.61
N LYS A 37 1.74 7.64 -10.36
CA LYS A 37 1.34 8.53 -11.46
C LYS A 37 0.08 9.34 -11.15
N ASP A 38 -0.81 8.80 -10.34
CA ASP A 38 -2.06 9.43 -9.95
C ASP A 38 -1.89 10.16 -8.60
N ALA A 39 -1.58 11.46 -8.69
CA ALA A 39 -1.42 12.31 -7.53
C ALA A 39 -2.71 12.44 -6.70
N THR A 40 -3.88 12.34 -7.34
CA THR A 40 -5.18 12.40 -6.65
C THR A 40 -5.39 11.15 -5.82
N ALA A 41 -5.19 9.97 -6.41
CA ALA A 41 -5.28 8.69 -5.69
C ALA A 41 -4.30 8.63 -4.51
N SER A 42 -3.05 9.05 -4.73
CA SER A 42 -2.05 9.13 -3.67
C SER A 42 -2.40 10.12 -2.56
N SER A 43 -2.99 11.28 -2.91
CA SER A 43 -3.42 12.25 -1.89
C SER A 43 -4.58 11.72 -1.05
N ILE A 44 -5.57 11.09 -1.70
CA ILE A 44 -6.70 10.46 -1.00
C ILE A 44 -6.18 9.37 -0.06
N LEU A 45 -5.28 8.48 -0.53
CA LEU A 45 -4.73 7.41 0.28
C LEU A 45 -3.99 7.93 1.52
N ARG A 46 -3.31 9.08 1.43
CA ARG A 46 -2.64 9.75 2.57
C ARG A 46 -3.61 10.38 3.57
N MET A 47 -4.80 10.77 3.13
CA MET A 47 -5.83 11.39 3.97
C MET A 47 -6.77 10.36 4.60
N MET A 48 -6.88 9.16 4.03
CA MET A 48 -7.74 8.11 4.56
C MET A 48 -7.18 7.52 5.86
N ASN A 49 -8.10 7.16 6.77
CA ASN A 49 -7.80 6.28 7.89
C ASN A 49 -7.58 4.85 7.39
N ALA A 50 -6.89 4.04 8.21
CA ALA A 50 -6.67 2.62 7.91
C ALA A 50 -8.01 1.91 7.60
N PRO A 51 -8.18 1.36 6.38
CA PRO A 51 -9.42 0.70 6.02
C PRO A 51 -9.55 -0.63 6.77
N LYS A 52 -10.69 -0.87 7.43
CA LYS A 52 -10.94 -2.07 8.25
C LYS A 52 -10.79 -3.40 7.50
N LYS A 53 -11.08 -3.41 6.20
CA LYS A 53 -10.96 -4.61 5.36
C LYS A 53 -9.60 -4.74 4.70
N GLY A 54 -8.70 -3.77 4.88
CA GLY A 54 -7.52 -3.62 4.03
C GLY A 54 -7.87 -3.23 2.60
N PHE A 55 -6.86 -3.19 1.74
CA PHE A 55 -7.00 -2.92 0.30
C PHE A 55 -5.98 -3.73 -0.48
N ASP A 56 -6.28 -3.97 -1.76
CA ASP A 56 -5.41 -4.76 -2.62
C ASP A 56 -4.55 -3.88 -3.52
N ILE A 57 -3.31 -4.33 -3.72
CA ILE A 57 -2.38 -3.73 -4.66
C ILE A 57 -1.82 -4.74 -5.65
N THR A 58 -1.42 -4.24 -6.80
CA THR A 58 -0.54 -4.96 -7.73
C THR A 58 0.77 -4.21 -7.86
N VAL A 59 1.86 -4.93 -7.66
CA VAL A 59 3.21 -4.44 -7.90
C VAL A 59 3.63 -4.96 -9.27
N THR A 60 4.03 -4.05 -10.15
CA THR A 60 4.31 -4.39 -11.56
C THR A 60 5.73 -4.90 -11.79
N ASP A 61 6.68 -4.52 -10.95
CA ASP A 61 8.05 -5.05 -10.96
C ASP A 61 8.20 -6.12 -9.87
N PRO A 62 8.57 -7.37 -10.22
CA PRO A 62 8.80 -8.44 -9.25
C PRO A 62 9.86 -8.11 -8.18
N ALA A 63 10.85 -7.28 -8.48
CA ALA A 63 11.91 -6.91 -7.53
C ALA A 63 11.37 -6.12 -6.33
N ASP A 64 10.26 -5.40 -6.51
CA ASP A 64 9.65 -4.58 -5.47
C ASP A 64 8.81 -5.40 -4.47
N VAL A 65 8.43 -6.63 -4.83
CA VAL A 65 7.54 -7.48 -4.01
C VAL A 65 8.13 -7.71 -2.62
N THR A 66 9.44 -7.97 -2.52
CA THR A 66 10.10 -8.20 -1.22
C THR A 66 10.00 -6.99 -0.30
N GLY A 67 10.06 -5.77 -0.84
CA GLY A 67 9.91 -4.53 -0.06
C GLY A 67 8.51 -4.40 0.55
N PHE A 68 7.47 -4.72 -0.23
CA PHE A 68 6.08 -4.71 0.26
C PHE A 68 5.78 -5.84 1.25
N LEU A 69 6.32 -7.05 1.04
CA LEU A 69 6.17 -8.13 2.01
C LEU A 69 6.82 -7.78 3.35
N ARG A 70 7.99 -7.16 3.32
CA ARG A 70 8.66 -6.66 4.53
C ARG A 70 7.79 -5.60 5.24
N TYR A 71 7.28 -4.62 4.50
CA TYR A 71 6.33 -3.64 5.04
C TYR A 71 5.15 -4.30 5.76
N MET A 72 4.51 -5.30 5.13
CA MET A 72 3.34 -5.99 5.70
C MET A 72 3.67 -6.69 7.03
N LEU A 73 4.80 -7.39 7.09
CA LEU A 73 5.26 -8.08 8.29
C LEU A 73 5.59 -7.13 9.43
N GLU A 74 6.09 -5.94 9.12
CA GLU A 74 6.48 -4.95 10.12
C GLU A 74 5.26 -4.14 10.61
N ALA A 75 4.36 -3.75 9.72
CA ALA A 75 3.13 -3.02 10.07
C ALA A 75 2.23 -3.86 11.00
N GLY A 76 2.11 -5.17 10.75
CA GLY A 76 1.32 -6.06 11.62
C GLY A 76 1.94 -6.32 13.00
N ARG A 77 3.23 -6.05 13.21
CA ARG A 77 3.88 -6.17 14.53
C ARG A 77 3.63 -4.94 15.40
N THR A 78 3.68 -3.75 14.80
CA THR A 78 3.51 -2.48 15.52
C THR A 78 2.13 -2.37 16.17
N GLU A 79 1.06 -2.79 15.48
CA GLU A 79 -0.30 -2.78 16.02
C GLU A 79 -0.50 -3.76 17.20
N ARG A 80 0.18 -4.91 17.19
CA ARG A 80 0.09 -5.90 18.29
C ARG A 80 0.80 -5.46 19.58
N MET A 81 1.72 -4.50 19.48
CA MET A 81 2.39 -3.92 20.64
C MET A 81 1.66 -2.69 21.20
N ALA A 82 0.72 -2.13 20.45
CA ALA A 82 -0.09 -0.97 20.87
C ALA A 82 -1.42 -1.38 21.53
N GLY A 83 -1.69 -2.68 21.66
CA GLY A 83 -2.87 -3.27 22.31
C GLY A 83 -2.58 -3.82 23.70
#